data_AF-A0A392QJI5-F1
#
_entry.id   AF-A0A392QJI5-F1
#
_cell.length_a   1.000
_cell.length_b   1.000
_cell.length_c   1.000
_cell.angle_alpha   90.00
_cell.angle_beta   90.00
_cell.angle_gamma   90.00
#
_symmetry.space_group_name_H-M   'P 1'
#
loop_
_entity.id
_entity.type
_entity.pdbx_description
1 polymer ?
#
loop_
_entity_poly.entity_id
_entity_poly.type
_entity_poly.pdbx_seq_one_letter_code
_entity_poly.pdbx_strand_id
1 'polypeptide(L)'
;MLGECQALLLTISLKEHISNRWQWLPDPDHGYSIRGVYQLLTSQDMVTLDDGHDLIWHRQVPLKVSILAWRLLRDRLPTKTNLVTRGIISADARYCVSGCSDAESTHHLFLTCSFFVSLWSMVRAWIGSMAVDANSLPDHFVQFTQSVGGQRARRSFMQLIWLACVWIMWHERN
;
A
#
# COMPACT_ATOMS: atom_id res chain seq x y z
N MET A 1 -18.22 18.42 -12.38
CA MET A 1 -18.82 19.03 -11.18
C MET A 1 -20.24 19.54 -11.38
N LEU A 2 -20.53 20.54 -12.25
CA LEU A 2 -21.91 21.08 -12.35
C LEU A 2 -22.96 20.04 -12.83
N GLY A 3 -22.58 19.16 -13.77
CA GLY A 3 -23.46 18.10 -14.28
C GLY A 3 -23.75 16.97 -13.29
N GLU A 4 -22.80 16.67 -12.39
CA GLU A 4 -22.99 15.66 -11.33
C GLU A 4 -23.96 16.18 -10.27
N CYS A 5 -23.87 17.48 -9.93
CA CYS A 5 -24.84 18.12 -9.05
C CYS A 5 -26.25 18.16 -9.66
N GLN A 6 -26.39 18.42 -10.96
CA GLN A 6 -27.69 18.37 -11.64
C GLN A 6 -28.30 16.96 -11.64
N ALA A 7 -27.50 15.92 -11.88
CA ALA A 7 -27.96 14.54 -11.84
C ALA A 7 -28.50 14.12 -10.46
N LEU A 8 -27.85 14.59 -9.38
CA LEU A 8 -28.29 14.32 -8.00
C LEU A 8 -29.59 15.05 -7.62
N LEU A 9 -29.92 16.16 -8.30
CA LEU A 9 -31.15 16.92 -8.06
C LEU A 9 -32.36 16.34 -8.82
N LEU A 10 -32.14 15.59 -9.90
CA LEU A 10 -33.21 14.97 -10.69
C LEU A 10 -33.96 13.85 -9.94
N THR A 11 -33.33 13.24 -8.94
CA THR A 11 -33.92 12.21 -8.08
C THR A 11 -34.69 12.77 -6.87
N ILE A 12 -34.69 14.10 -6.68
CA ILE A 12 -35.35 14.74 -5.55
C ILE A 12 -36.73 15.24 -5.95
N SER A 13 -37.77 14.70 -5.34
CA SER A 13 -39.14 15.22 -5.44
C SER A 13 -39.46 16.07 -4.21
N LEU A 14 -39.64 17.38 -4.41
CA LEU A 14 -40.05 18.30 -3.36
C LEU A 14 -41.54 18.08 -3.07
N LYS A 15 -41.88 17.86 -1.79
CA LYS A 15 -43.25 17.72 -1.33
C LYS A 15 -43.60 18.90 -0.45
N GLU A 16 -44.54 19.74 -0.90
CA GLU A 16 -45.05 20.84 -0.10
C GLU A 16 -45.72 20.26 1.16
N HIS A 17 -45.45 20.86 2.33
CA HIS A 17 -45.92 20.44 3.66
C HIS A 17 -45.17 19.30 4.38
N ILE A 18 -44.02 18.84 3.89
CA ILE A 18 -43.17 17.89 4.64
C ILE A 18 -41.91 18.60 5.15
N SER A 19 -41.65 18.51 6.45
CA SER A 19 -40.42 19.04 7.04
C SER A 19 -39.18 18.30 6.53
N ASN A 20 -38.11 19.03 6.24
CA ASN A 20 -36.84 18.46 5.79
C ASN A 20 -36.27 17.50 6.83
N ARG A 21 -35.90 16.29 6.39
CA ARG A 21 -35.24 15.30 7.24
C ARG A 21 -33.98 14.77 6.57
N TRP A 22 -32.92 14.59 7.34
CA TRP A 22 -31.74 13.86 6.90
C TRP A 22 -32.11 12.39 6.70
N GLN A 23 -31.82 11.86 5.51
CA GLN A 23 -32.01 10.43 5.21
C GLN A 23 -30.66 9.78 4.93
N TRP A 24 -30.48 8.61 5.52
CA TRP A 24 -29.36 7.74 5.22
C TRP A 24 -29.69 6.95 3.95
N LEU A 25 -29.19 7.42 2.80
CA LEU A 25 -29.46 6.81 1.48
C LEU A 25 -29.18 5.30 1.40
N PRO A 26 -28.12 4.75 2.04
CA PRO A 26 -27.84 3.32 1.98
C PRO A 26 -28.86 2.43 2.69
N ASP A 27 -29.61 2.96 3.67
CA ASP A 27 -30.70 2.25 4.36
C ASP A 27 -31.78 3.26 4.78
N PRO A 28 -32.72 3.58 3.87
CA PRO A 28 -33.74 4.60 4.13
C PRO A 28 -34.81 4.15 5.12
N ASP A 29 -34.93 2.84 5.37
CA ASP A 29 -35.94 2.25 6.26
C ASP A 29 -35.46 2.21 7.72
N HIS A 30 -34.23 1.74 7.96
CA HIS A 30 -33.64 1.64 9.30
C HIS A 30 -32.78 2.84 9.68
N GLY A 31 -32.43 3.69 8.70
CA GLY A 31 -31.63 4.90 8.91
C GLY A 31 -30.14 4.63 9.10
N TYR A 32 -29.45 5.61 9.66
CA TYR A 32 -28.02 5.52 9.93
C TYR A 32 -27.74 4.48 11.02
N SER A 33 -26.86 3.52 10.73
CA SER A 33 -26.30 2.63 11.75
C SER A 33 -24.80 2.48 11.54
N ILE A 34 -24.04 2.42 12.65
CA ILE A 34 -22.59 2.17 12.62
C ILE A 34 -22.31 0.85 11.89
N ARG A 35 -23.15 -0.17 12.08
CA ARG A 35 -23.06 -1.45 11.39
C ARG A 35 -23.21 -1.31 9.87
N GLY A 36 -24.24 -0.60 9.39
CA GLY A 36 -24.48 -0.42 7.96
C GLY A 36 -23.38 0.42 7.29
N VAL A 37 -22.88 1.44 7.98
CA VAL A 37 -21.72 2.22 7.53
C VAL A 37 -20.47 1.35 7.44
N TYR A 38 -20.20 0.55 8.47
CA TYR A 38 -19.03 -0.32 8.48
C TYR A 38 -19.10 -1.36 7.36
N GLN A 39 -20.27 -1.96 7.13
CA GLN A 39 -20.50 -2.89 6.01
C GLN A 39 -20.30 -2.20 4.66
N LEU A 40 -20.79 -0.98 4.48
CA LEU A 40 -20.60 -0.21 3.25
C LEU A 40 -19.13 0.14 2.99
N LEU A 41 -18.39 0.54 4.04
CA LEU A 41 -16.98 0.89 3.93
C LEU A 41 -16.10 -0.34 3.69
N THR A 42 -16.44 -1.48 4.30
CA THR A 42 -15.67 -2.72 4.18
C THR A 42 -16.02 -3.55 2.96
N SER A 43 -17.19 -3.39 2.36
CA SER A 43 -17.57 -4.09 1.12
C SER A 43 -16.89 -3.52 -0.12
N GLN A 44 -16.49 -2.25 -0.11
CA GLN A 44 -15.80 -1.59 -1.22
C GLN A 44 -14.29 -1.83 -1.23
N ASP A 45 -13.70 -2.17 -0.08
CA ASP A 45 -12.23 -2.28 0.08
C ASP A 45 -11.68 -3.69 -0.21
N MET A 46 -12.46 -4.56 -0.87
CA MET A 46 -11.93 -5.81 -1.45
C MET A 46 -11.14 -5.52 -2.73
N VAL A 47 -10.08 -4.70 -2.61
CA VAL A 47 -8.98 -4.78 -3.58
C VAL A 47 -8.36 -6.16 -3.35
N THR A 48 -8.48 -7.02 -4.35
CA THR A 48 -7.93 -8.38 -4.40
C THR A 48 -6.41 -8.36 -4.21
N LEU A 49 -5.99 -8.30 -2.95
CA LEU A 49 -4.60 -8.46 -2.49
C LEU A 49 -4.49 -9.70 -1.58
N ASP A 50 -5.33 -10.70 -1.84
CA ASP A 50 -5.66 -11.80 -0.93
C ASP A 50 -4.46 -12.71 -0.61
N ASP A 51 -3.55 -12.95 -1.57
CA ASP A 51 -2.44 -13.88 -1.34
C ASP A 51 -1.22 -13.26 -0.64
N GLY A 52 -1.04 -11.93 -0.73
CA GLY A 52 0.17 -11.25 -0.23
C GLY A 52 0.07 -10.73 1.21
N HIS A 53 -1.14 -10.43 1.68
CA HIS A 53 -1.36 -9.70 2.94
C HIS A 53 -1.23 -10.58 4.19
N ASP A 54 -1.49 -11.87 4.12
CA ASP A 54 -1.20 -12.78 5.24
C ASP A 54 0.30 -13.05 5.38
N LEU A 55 1.03 -12.97 4.25
CA LEU A 55 2.45 -13.24 4.18
C LEU A 55 3.32 -12.05 4.67
N ILE A 56 2.78 -10.92 5.10
CA ILE A 56 3.61 -9.89 5.76
C ILE A 56 3.69 -10.10 7.29
N TRP A 57 2.76 -10.87 7.85
CA TRP A 57 2.67 -11.11 9.29
C TRP A 57 3.51 -12.33 9.70
N HIS A 58 4.82 -12.11 9.87
CA HIS A 58 5.74 -13.18 10.21
C HIS A 58 6.04 -13.23 11.72
N ARG A 59 5.89 -14.40 12.36
CA ARG A 59 6.08 -14.55 13.82
C ARG A 59 7.49 -14.25 14.32
N GLN A 60 8.49 -14.39 13.46
CA GLN A 60 9.90 -14.19 13.83
C GLN A 60 10.41 -12.76 13.56
N VAL A 61 9.56 -11.83 13.10
CA VAL A 61 9.92 -10.41 13.04
C VAL A 61 9.13 -9.59 14.06
N PRO A 62 9.71 -8.52 14.62
CA PRO A 62 8.95 -7.58 15.41
C PRO A 62 7.78 -6.98 14.63
N LEU A 63 6.65 -6.74 15.29
CA LEU A 63 5.43 -6.22 14.67
C LEU A 63 5.67 -4.91 13.88
N LYS A 64 6.59 -4.06 14.33
CA LYS A 64 6.97 -2.82 13.63
C LYS A 64 7.50 -3.08 12.20
N VAL A 65 8.17 -4.20 11.97
CA VAL A 65 8.70 -4.59 10.64
C VAL A 65 7.55 -5.02 9.73
N SER A 66 6.61 -5.83 10.23
CA SER A 66 5.41 -6.21 9.48
C SER A 66 4.53 -5.01 9.15
N ILE A 67 4.35 -4.07 10.10
CA ILE A 67 3.61 -2.83 9.86
C ILE A 67 4.31 -1.97 8.80
N LEU A 68 5.64 -1.89 8.82
CA LEU A 68 6.41 -1.19 7.79
C LEU A 68 6.14 -1.78 6.40
N ALA A 69 6.28 -3.10 6.27
CA ALA A 69 6.00 -3.82 5.02
C ALA A 69 4.56 -3.64 4.55
N TRP A 70 3.58 -3.74 5.45
CA TRP A 70 2.18 -3.48 5.13
C TRP A 70 1.95 -2.07 4.57
N ARG A 71 2.56 -1.05 5.21
CA ARG A 71 2.48 0.34 4.72
C ARG A 71 3.21 0.51 3.38
N LEU A 72 4.32 -0.20 3.17
CA LEU A 72 5.06 -0.19 1.91
C LEU A 72 4.20 -0.70 0.76
N LEU A 73 3.59 -1.87 0.92
CA LEU A 73 2.78 -2.52 -0.13
C LEU A 73 1.53 -1.71 -0.50
N ARG A 74 1.04 -0.85 0.40
CA ARG A 74 -0.10 0.06 0.16
C ARG A 74 0.32 1.47 -0.27
N ASP A 75 1.62 1.69 -0.53
CA ASP A 75 2.19 3.01 -0.82
C ASP A 75 1.82 4.09 0.22
N ARG A 76 1.86 3.72 1.50
CA ARG A 76 1.49 4.60 2.63
C ARG A 76 2.68 5.07 3.46
N LEU A 77 3.91 4.73 3.07
CA LEU A 77 5.11 5.22 3.72
C LEU A 77 5.31 6.73 3.50
N PRO A 78 5.94 7.44 4.45
CA PRO A 78 6.26 8.87 4.33
C PRO A 78 7.47 9.10 3.41
N THR A 79 7.43 8.58 2.18
CA THR A 79 8.38 8.95 1.12
C THR A 79 8.17 10.40 0.73
N LYS A 80 9.19 11.09 0.21
CA LYS A 80 9.04 12.51 -0.15
C LYS A 80 7.92 12.74 -1.16
N THR A 81 7.72 11.84 -2.13
CA THR A 81 6.58 11.93 -3.06
C THR A 81 5.24 11.89 -2.32
N ASN A 82 5.07 10.97 -1.37
CA ASN A 82 3.84 10.87 -0.57
C ASN A 82 3.63 12.07 0.35
N LEU A 83 4.72 12.68 0.85
CA LEU A 83 4.64 13.91 1.65
C LEU A 83 4.25 15.11 0.81
N VAL A 84 4.75 15.22 -0.44
CA VAL A 84 4.32 16.26 -1.41
C VAL A 84 2.84 16.11 -1.73
N THR A 85 2.38 14.89 -2.04
CA THR A 85 0.96 14.62 -2.34
C THR A 85 0.04 14.99 -1.17
N ARG A 86 0.54 14.92 0.07
CA ARG A 86 -0.19 15.34 1.29
C ARG A 86 -0.03 16.83 1.61
N GLY A 87 0.72 17.59 0.83
CA GLY A 87 0.99 19.00 1.08
C GLY A 87 1.87 19.28 2.30
N ILE A 88 2.65 18.29 2.77
CA ILE A 88 3.51 18.43 3.95
C ILE A 88 4.84 19.10 3.60
N ILE A 89 5.36 18.87 2.39
CA ILE A 89 6.62 19.46 1.90
C ILE A 89 6.43 20.06 0.50
N SER A 90 7.32 20.99 0.11
CA SER A 90 7.32 21.57 -1.24
C SER A 90 7.63 20.51 -2.31
N ALA A 91 7.07 20.68 -3.51
CA ALA A 91 7.34 19.82 -4.66
C ALA A 91 8.83 19.78 -5.04
N ASP A 92 9.59 20.85 -4.77
CA ASP A 92 11.03 20.93 -5.03
C ASP A 92 11.85 20.03 -4.10
N ALA A 93 11.27 19.62 -2.96
CA ALA A 93 11.94 18.75 -1.99
C ALA A 93 11.70 17.26 -2.27
N ARG A 94 11.15 16.88 -3.42
CA ARG A 94 10.71 15.50 -3.73
C ARG A 94 11.83 14.50 -4.04
N TYR A 95 13.05 14.97 -4.24
CA TYR A 95 14.15 14.18 -4.78
C TYR A 95 14.70 13.14 -3.78
N CYS A 96 15.14 12.00 -4.31
CA CYS A 96 15.65 10.85 -3.56
C CYS A 96 16.81 11.20 -2.63
N VAL A 97 16.80 10.65 -1.42
CA VAL A 97 17.86 10.86 -0.42
C VAL A 97 19.25 10.41 -0.89
N SER A 98 19.32 9.43 -1.81
CA SER A 98 20.58 8.90 -2.34
C SER A 98 21.32 9.87 -3.28
N GLY A 99 20.68 10.98 -3.66
CA GLY A 99 21.26 11.94 -4.61
C GLY A 99 21.17 11.53 -6.08
N CYS A 100 20.43 10.47 -6.43
CA CYS A 100 20.29 10.01 -7.82
C CYS A 100 19.36 10.88 -8.70
N SER A 101 18.94 12.07 -8.22
CA SER A 101 18.11 13.06 -8.94
C SER A 101 16.68 12.63 -9.33
N ASP A 102 16.27 11.39 -9.03
CA ASP A 102 14.90 10.93 -9.21
C ASP A 102 13.99 11.33 -8.04
N ALA A 103 12.67 11.27 -8.24
CA ALA A 103 11.71 11.48 -7.16
C ALA A 103 11.70 10.29 -6.18
N GLU A 104 11.66 10.56 -4.88
CA GLU A 104 11.60 9.54 -3.85
C GLU A 104 10.18 8.97 -3.75
N SER A 105 9.86 7.99 -4.61
CA SER A 105 8.66 7.14 -4.49
C SER A 105 9.01 5.83 -3.79
N THR A 106 8.02 5.08 -3.32
CA THR A 106 8.25 3.74 -2.75
C THR A 106 8.83 2.79 -3.81
N HIS A 107 8.29 2.82 -5.03
CA HIS A 107 8.83 2.05 -6.15
C HIS A 107 10.30 2.38 -6.41
N HIS A 108 10.63 3.67 -6.52
CA HIS A 108 12.00 4.09 -6.76
C HIS A 108 12.93 3.68 -5.62
N LEU A 109 12.58 4.02 -4.39
CA LEU A 109 13.42 3.77 -3.21
C LEU A 109 13.75 2.28 -3.05
N PHE A 110 12.79 1.39 -3.29
CA PHE A 110 12.95 -0.03 -3.00
C PHE A 110 13.28 -0.89 -4.22
N LEU A 111 13.04 -0.45 -5.47
CA LEU A 111 13.22 -1.30 -6.66
C LEU A 111 14.17 -0.73 -7.71
N THR A 112 14.31 0.59 -7.86
CA THR A 112 15.07 1.17 -8.99
C THR A 112 16.21 2.10 -8.60
N CYS A 113 16.23 2.58 -7.36
CA CYS A 113 17.29 3.46 -6.88
C CYS A 113 18.63 2.73 -6.90
N SER A 114 19.61 3.26 -7.63
CA SER A 114 20.94 2.66 -7.83
C SER A 114 21.66 2.33 -6.53
N PHE A 115 21.45 3.13 -5.48
CA PHE A 115 22.01 2.90 -4.16
C PHE A 115 21.34 1.70 -3.46
N PHE A 116 20.02 1.73 -3.30
CA PHE A 116 19.29 0.73 -2.52
C PHE A 116 19.09 -0.60 -3.28
N VAL A 117 18.93 -0.57 -4.60
CA VAL A 117 18.72 -1.78 -5.43
C VAL A 117 19.91 -2.75 -5.36
N SER A 118 21.11 -2.24 -5.06
CA SER A 118 22.31 -3.05 -4.88
C SER A 118 22.14 -4.11 -3.78
N LEU A 119 21.35 -3.82 -2.73
CA LEU A 119 21.05 -4.76 -1.65
C LEU A 119 20.35 -6.01 -2.17
N TRP A 120 19.35 -5.84 -3.05
CA TRP A 120 18.65 -6.98 -3.64
C TRP A 120 19.59 -7.86 -4.47
N SER A 121 20.50 -7.25 -5.23
CA SER A 121 21.51 -7.98 -6.00
C SER A 121 22.45 -8.77 -5.11
N MET A 122 22.95 -8.18 -4.01
CA MET A 122 23.81 -8.88 -3.06
C MET A 122 23.07 -10.06 -2.39
N VAL A 123 21.83 -9.84 -1.97
CA VAL A 123 21.01 -10.89 -1.33
C VAL A 123 20.68 -12.01 -2.31
N ARG A 124 20.33 -11.70 -3.57
CA ARG A 124 20.10 -12.70 -4.63
C ARG A 124 21.33 -13.55 -4.89
N ALA A 125 22.50 -12.92 -4.97
CA ALA A 125 23.78 -13.63 -5.14
C ALA A 125 24.07 -14.55 -3.95
N TRP A 126 23.80 -14.10 -2.72
CA TRP A 126 23.98 -14.89 -1.51
C TRP A 126 23.07 -16.12 -1.44
N ILE A 127 21.79 -15.98 -1.80
CA ILE A 127 20.83 -17.10 -1.79
C ILE A 127 20.91 -18.00 -3.04
N GLY A 128 21.69 -17.62 -4.05
CA GLY A 128 21.80 -18.35 -5.32
C GLY A 128 20.53 -18.28 -6.19
N SER A 129 19.76 -17.19 -6.11
CA SER A 129 18.51 -17.02 -6.86
C SER A 129 18.68 -16.09 -8.06
N MET A 130 18.13 -16.51 -9.20
CA MET A 130 18.09 -15.77 -10.47
C MET A 130 16.71 -15.14 -10.71
N ALA A 131 16.13 -14.52 -9.68
CA ALA A 131 14.80 -13.93 -9.78
C ALA A 131 14.77 -12.74 -10.76
N VAL A 132 13.69 -12.65 -11.55
CA VAL A 132 13.43 -11.57 -12.53
C VAL A 132 13.04 -10.29 -11.80
N ASP A 133 13.40 -9.14 -12.37
CA ASP A 133 13.02 -7.83 -11.84
C ASP A 133 11.50 -7.65 -11.88
N ALA A 134 10.93 -7.27 -10.74
CA ALA A 134 9.49 -7.06 -10.61
C ALA A 134 9.10 -5.62 -10.96
N ASN A 135 7.99 -5.47 -11.67
CA ASN A 135 7.46 -4.17 -12.07
C ASN A 135 6.78 -3.41 -10.92
N SER A 136 6.36 -4.12 -9.86
CA SER A 136 5.70 -3.55 -8.70
C SER A 136 6.22 -4.15 -7.38
N LEU A 137 6.00 -3.44 -6.27
CA LEU A 137 6.40 -3.89 -4.93
C LEU A 137 5.65 -5.16 -4.47
N PRO A 138 4.33 -5.28 -4.65
CA PRO A 138 3.62 -6.53 -4.39
C PRO A 138 4.15 -7.70 -5.22
N ASP A 139 4.39 -7.49 -6.51
CA ASP A 139 4.95 -8.55 -7.37
C ASP A 139 6.34 -8.95 -6.92
N HIS A 140 7.18 -7.96 -6.55
CA HIS A 140 8.52 -8.21 -6.02
C HIS A 140 8.46 -9.10 -4.78
N PHE A 141 7.54 -8.81 -3.85
CA PHE A 141 7.36 -9.59 -2.64
C PHE A 141 6.96 -11.05 -2.93
N VAL A 142 5.97 -11.25 -3.80
CA VAL A 142 5.49 -12.59 -4.18
C VAL A 142 6.58 -13.38 -4.89
N GLN A 143 7.21 -12.79 -5.91
CA GLN A 143 8.27 -13.43 -6.69
C GLN A 143 9.48 -13.78 -5.83
N PHE A 144 9.93 -12.85 -4.96
CA PHE A 144 11.06 -13.09 -4.06
C PHE A 144 10.77 -14.26 -3.11
N THR A 145 9.58 -14.27 -2.50
CA THR A 145 9.16 -15.31 -1.54
C THR A 145 9.07 -16.69 -2.18
N GLN A 146 8.78 -16.76 -3.48
CA GLN A 146 8.64 -18.00 -4.23
C GLN A 146 9.91 -18.43 -4.98
N SER A 147 10.96 -17.58 -5.00
CA SER A 147 12.11 -17.69 -5.89
C SER A 147 12.98 -18.95 -5.73
N VAL A 148 12.90 -19.68 -4.61
CA VAL A 148 13.70 -20.89 -4.32
C VAL A 148 12.84 -22.16 -4.16
N GLY A 149 11.56 -22.07 -4.53
CA GLY A 149 10.67 -23.22 -4.75
C GLY A 149 10.08 -23.93 -3.50
N GLY A 150 8.95 -24.61 -3.76
CA GLY A 150 8.53 -25.91 -3.20
C GLY A 150 8.05 -26.07 -1.75
N GLN A 151 8.72 -25.51 -0.75
CA GLN A 151 8.44 -25.86 0.66
C GLN A 151 8.01 -24.67 1.50
N ARG A 152 7.05 -24.88 2.41
CA ARG A 152 6.52 -23.85 3.33
C ARG A 152 7.63 -23.20 4.17
N ALA A 153 8.59 -23.99 4.65
CA ALA A 153 9.73 -23.50 5.42
C ALA A 153 10.63 -22.56 4.60
N ARG A 154 10.89 -22.89 3.33
CA ARG A 154 11.68 -22.03 2.43
C ARG A 154 10.96 -20.72 2.14
N ARG A 155 9.65 -20.76 1.91
CA ARG A 155 8.84 -19.54 1.72
C ARG A 155 8.89 -18.63 2.95
N SER A 156 8.72 -19.21 4.14
CA SER A 156 8.82 -18.48 5.41
C SER A 156 10.21 -17.85 5.60
N PHE A 157 11.29 -18.57 5.26
CA PHE A 157 12.64 -18.01 5.30
C PHE A 157 12.87 -16.89 4.28
N MET A 158 12.33 -17.01 3.06
CA MET A 158 12.44 -15.94 2.06
C MET A 158 11.63 -14.71 2.43
N GLN A 159 10.45 -14.90 3.02
CA GLN A 159 9.62 -13.83 3.58
C GLN A 159 10.40 -13.06 4.66
N LEU A 160 11.12 -13.76 5.53
CA LEU A 160 12.01 -13.12 6.53
C LEU A 160 13.09 -12.26 5.90
N ILE A 161 13.79 -12.80 4.91
CA ILE A 161 14.86 -12.08 4.22
C ILE A 161 14.30 -10.82 3.57
N TRP A 162 13.16 -10.94 2.89
CA TRP A 162 12.51 -9.79 2.25
C TRP A 162 12.14 -8.70 3.26
N LEU A 163 11.50 -9.09 4.37
CA LEU A 163 11.11 -8.17 5.45
C LEU A 163 12.33 -7.50 6.10
N ALA A 164 13.43 -8.23 6.27
CA ALA A 164 14.68 -7.70 6.78
C ALA A 164 15.31 -6.69 5.80
N CYS A 165 15.33 -6.97 4.50
CA CYS A 165 15.84 -6.05 3.49
C CYS A 165 15.03 -4.76 3.47
N VAL A 166 13.70 -4.84 3.49
CA VAL A 166 12.81 -3.67 3.57
C VAL A 166 13.07 -2.86 4.83
N TRP A 167 13.23 -3.53 5.97
CA TRP A 167 13.56 -2.86 7.23
C TRP A 167 14.90 -2.12 7.16
N ILE A 168 15.95 -2.76 6.64
CA ILE A 168 17.29 -2.17 6.52
C ILE A 168 17.26 -0.97 5.58
N MET A 169 16.70 -1.10 4.37
CA MET A 169 16.62 0.01 3.43
C MET A 169 15.84 1.20 4.00
N TRP A 170 14.74 0.93 4.69
CA TRP A 170 13.96 2.00 5.33
C TRP A 170 14.72 2.63 6.50
N HIS A 171 15.46 1.84 7.28
CA HIS A 171 16.26 2.35 8.39
C HIS A 171 17.41 3.22 7.88
N GLU A 172 18.17 2.77 6.88
CA GLU A 172 19.28 3.56 6.30
C GLU A 172 18.81 4.84 5.61
N ARG A 173 17.57 4.88 5.13
CA ARG A 173 16.97 6.09 4.56
C ARG A 173 16.66 7.17 5.60
N ASN A 174 16.31 6.80 6.83
CA ASN A 174 15.82 7.72 7.87
C ASN A 174 16.93 8.19 8.80
#